data_AF-A0AAV6YKU9-F1
#
_entry.id   AF-A0AAV6YKU9-F1
#
_cell.length_a   1.000
_cell.length_b   1.000
_cell.length_c   1.000
_cell.angle_alpha   90.00
_cell.angle_beta   90.00
_cell.angle_gamma   90.00
#
_symmetry.space_group_name_H-M   'P 1'
#
loop_
_entity.id
_entity.type
_entity.pdbx_description
1 polymer ?
#
loop_
_entity_poly.entity_id
_entity_poly.type
_entity_poly.pdbx_seq_one_letter_code
_entity_poly.pdbx_strand_id
1 'polypeptide(L)'
;MTPLSFIPGAKITKYLGIINMFFIRETTSLREEGGVSGFLHAFICEVFAMVRAHVAALGGNAVVSYIMKQCVFIENTNKNQAQCLINVSGDAVIFTRESETDVTSAAAAPQQQPCGQNCAGEGT
;
A
#
# COMPACT_ATOMS: atom_id res chain seq x y z
N MET A 1 -5.02 -3.74 1.04
CA MET A 1 -5.28 -3.13 2.36
C MET A 1 -5.85 -4.21 3.24
N THR A 2 -5.39 -4.34 4.47
CA THR A 2 -5.85 -5.38 5.41
C THR A 2 -6.04 -4.78 6.81
N PRO A 3 -7.06 -5.21 7.57
CA PRO A 3 -7.19 -4.83 8.97
C PRO A 3 -6.15 -5.51 9.86
N LEU A 4 -5.50 -6.58 9.39
CA LEU A 4 -4.43 -7.26 10.11
C LEU A 4 -3.17 -6.40 10.13
N SER A 5 -2.36 -6.54 11.17
CA SER A 5 -1.04 -5.90 11.28
C SER A 5 0.02 -6.57 10.37
N PHE A 6 -0.32 -7.68 9.72
CA PHE A 6 0.55 -8.43 8.82
C PHE A 6 -0.22 -8.96 7.60
N ILE A 7 0.52 -9.39 6.56
CA ILE A 7 -0.01 -10.07 5.39
C ILE A 7 0.60 -11.48 5.36
N PRO A 8 -0.19 -12.56 5.42
CA PRO A 8 0.34 -13.91 5.31
C PRO A 8 1.15 -14.13 4.02
N GLY A 9 2.31 -14.78 4.13
CA GLY A 9 3.21 -15.07 2.98
C GLY A 9 3.95 -13.84 2.44
N ALA A 10 3.97 -12.73 3.17
CA ALA A 10 4.72 -11.54 2.82
C ALA A 10 5.39 -10.94 4.05
N LYS A 11 6.56 -10.33 3.85
CA LYS A 11 7.33 -9.66 4.90
C LYS A 11 7.27 -8.15 4.71
N ILE A 12 7.00 -7.42 5.79
CA ILE A 12 7.13 -5.96 5.81
C ILE A 12 8.61 -5.62 5.76
N THR A 13 9.06 -4.91 4.71
CA THR A 13 10.44 -4.45 4.57
C THR A 13 10.64 -3.06 5.15
N LYS A 14 9.61 -2.21 5.09
CA LYS A 14 9.69 -0.82 5.57
C LYS A 14 8.33 -0.27 5.97
N TYR A 15 8.30 0.48 7.07
CA TYR A 15 7.18 1.35 7.44
C TYR A 15 7.43 2.76 6.89
N LEU A 16 6.42 3.31 6.21
CA LEU A 16 6.51 4.59 5.50
C LEU A 16 5.78 5.72 6.24
N GLY A 17 4.81 5.39 7.08
CA GLY A 17 4.09 6.36 7.88
C GLY A 17 2.74 5.84 8.35
N ILE A 18 2.13 6.60 9.25
CA ILE A 18 0.78 6.34 9.76
C ILE A 18 -0.22 7.10 8.90
N ILE A 19 -1.27 6.40 8.49
CA ILE A 19 -2.44 6.97 7.84
C ILE A 19 -3.42 7.36 8.96
N ASN A 20 -3.87 8.60 8.94
CA ASN A 20 -4.99 9.10 9.73
C ASN A 20 -5.66 10.21 8.94
N MET A 21 -6.74 9.88 8.23
CA MET A 21 -7.37 10.75 7.24
C MET A 21 -8.86 10.87 7.50
N PHE A 22 -9.37 12.09 7.32
CA PHE A 22 -10.79 12.41 7.41
C PHE A 22 -11.29 12.80 6.02
N PHE A 23 -12.33 12.13 5.57
CA PHE A 23 -13.00 12.40 4.31
C PHE A 23 -14.41 12.88 4.58
N ILE A 24 -14.83 13.94 3.91
CA ILE A 24 -16.19 14.47 3.97
C ILE A 24 -16.74 14.50 2.54
N ARG A 25 -17.97 14.02 2.36
CA ARG A 25 -18.70 14.13 1.10
C ARG A 25 -20.13 14.58 1.37
N GLU A 26 -20.62 15.48 0.53
CA GLU A 26 -22.00 15.95 0.54
C GLU A 26 -22.62 15.71 -0.85
N THR A 27 -23.91 15.37 -0.88
CA THR A 27 -24.71 15.25 -2.09
C THR A 27 -26.05 15.95 -1.91
N THR A 28 -26.60 16.49 -3.00
CA THR A 28 -27.96 17.02 -3.09
C THR A 28 -28.88 16.16 -3.97
N SER A 29 -28.35 15.04 -4.44
CA SER A 29 -28.98 14.11 -5.37
C SER A 29 -28.86 12.66 -4.86
N LEU A 30 -29.20 12.45 -3.57
CA LEU A 30 -29.04 11.16 -2.89
C LEU A 30 -29.78 10.03 -3.61
N ARG A 31 -31.00 10.28 -4.09
CA ARG A 31 -31.80 9.30 -4.83
C ARG A 31 -31.13 8.88 -6.13
N GLU A 32 -30.55 9.83 -6.85
CA GLU A 32 -29.87 9.64 -8.13
C GLU A 32 -28.53 8.90 -7.98
N GLU A 33 -27.88 9.02 -6.82
CA GLU A 33 -26.67 8.27 -6.44
C GLU A 33 -26.96 6.81 -6.01
N GLY A 34 -28.19 6.31 -6.19
CA GLY A 34 -28.58 4.97 -5.75
C GLY A 34 -29.01 4.91 -4.28
N GLY A 35 -29.50 6.04 -3.75
CA GLY A 35 -29.93 6.18 -2.36
C GLY A 35 -28.77 6.14 -1.37
N VAL A 36 -29.09 5.95 -0.09
CA VAL A 36 -28.11 5.88 1.01
C VAL A 36 -27.02 4.84 0.74
N SER A 37 -27.40 3.64 0.30
CA SER A 37 -26.43 2.56 0.05
C SER A 37 -25.52 2.86 -1.14
N GLY A 38 -26.06 3.40 -2.23
CA GLY A 38 -25.27 3.72 -3.41
C GLY A 38 -24.25 4.83 -3.11
N PHE A 39 -24.71 5.89 -2.46
CA PHE A 39 -23.86 6.99 -2.00
C PHE A 39 -22.76 6.53 -1.04
N LEU A 40 -23.09 5.78 0.03
CA LEU A 40 -22.10 5.30 0.99
C LEU A 40 -21.10 4.34 0.34
N HIS A 41 -21.57 3.40 -0.48
CA HIS A 41 -20.70 2.46 -1.18
C HIS A 41 -19.72 3.19 -2.11
N ALA A 42 -20.22 4.11 -2.94
CA ALA A 42 -19.38 4.92 -3.82
C ALA A 42 -18.35 5.72 -3.01
N PHE A 43 -18.77 6.34 -1.91
CA PHE A 43 -17.87 7.12 -1.07
C PHE A 43 -16.79 6.26 -0.40
N ILE A 44 -17.13 5.06 0.10
CA ILE A 44 -16.14 4.11 0.64
C ILE A 44 -15.14 3.68 -0.44
N CYS A 45 -15.61 3.41 -1.66
CA CYS A 45 -14.74 3.09 -2.79
C CYS A 45 -13.77 4.23 -3.12
N GLU A 46 -14.24 5.47 -3.11
CA GLU A 46 -13.40 6.65 -3.30
C GLU A 46 -12.36 6.80 -2.19
N VAL A 47 -12.78 6.64 -0.92
CA VAL A 47 -11.87 6.65 0.24
C VAL A 47 -10.78 5.59 0.08
N PHE A 48 -11.13 4.37 -0.34
CA PHE A 48 -10.15 3.33 -0.63
C PHE A 48 -9.21 3.70 -1.76
N ALA A 49 -9.70 4.32 -2.84
CA ALA A 49 -8.85 4.79 -3.93
C ALA A 49 -7.89 5.89 -3.47
N MET A 50 -8.36 6.86 -2.68
CA MET A 50 -7.56 7.95 -2.13
C MET A 50 -6.48 7.43 -1.16
N VAL A 51 -6.83 6.52 -0.25
CA VAL A 51 -5.86 5.88 0.66
C VAL A 51 -4.80 5.09 -0.12
N ARG A 52 -5.21 4.32 -1.14
CA ARG A 52 -4.25 3.60 -2.00
C ARG A 52 -3.33 4.55 -2.77
N ALA A 53 -3.87 5.65 -3.30
CA ALA A 53 -3.08 6.66 -4.00
C ALA A 53 -2.08 7.33 -3.06
N HIS A 54 -2.48 7.62 -1.81
CA HIS A 54 -1.58 8.16 -0.79
C HIS A 54 -0.41 7.22 -0.49
N VAL A 55 -0.69 5.93 -0.33
CA VAL A 55 0.36 4.92 -0.09
C VAL A 55 1.31 4.82 -1.28
N ALA A 56 0.78 4.82 -2.50
CA ALA A 56 1.59 4.82 -3.71
C ALA A 56 2.49 6.07 -3.80
N ALA A 57 1.98 7.24 -3.40
CA ALA A 57 2.75 8.48 -3.36
C ALA A 57 3.91 8.45 -2.34
N LEU A 58 3.78 7.66 -1.26
CA LEU A 58 4.86 7.41 -0.31
C LEU A 58 5.87 6.35 -0.79
N GLY A 59 5.64 5.73 -1.95
CA GLY A 59 6.43 4.59 -2.44
C GLY A 59 6.06 3.25 -1.78
N GLY A 60 4.90 3.19 -1.12
CA GLY A 60 4.36 1.99 -0.49
C GLY A 60 3.55 1.14 -1.45
N ASN A 61 3.33 -0.12 -1.07
CA ASN A 61 2.50 -1.05 -1.85
C ASN A 61 1.36 -1.69 -1.03
N ALA A 62 1.27 -1.42 0.27
CA ALA A 62 0.17 -1.91 1.10
C ALA A 62 -0.17 -1.00 2.27
N VAL A 63 -1.37 -1.26 2.81
CA VAL A 63 -1.86 -0.73 4.09
C VAL A 63 -2.16 -1.90 5.00
N VAL A 64 -1.61 -1.87 6.21
CA VAL A 64 -1.93 -2.79 7.31
C VAL A 64 -2.61 -2.05 8.44
N SER A 65 -3.11 -2.80 9.42
CA SER A 65 -3.79 -2.24 10.60
C SER A 65 -4.94 -1.30 10.21
N TYR A 66 -5.55 -1.52 9.06
CA TYR A 66 -6.57 -0.62 8.54
C TYR A 66 -7.81 -0.65 9.45
N ILE A 67 -8.24 0.53 9.88
CA ILE A 67 -9.45 0.70 10.68
C ILE A 67 -10.23 1.92 10.21
N MET A 68 -11.54 1.75 10.03
CA MET A 68 -12.46 2.87 9.90
C MET A 68 -12.88 3.29 11.31
N LYS A 69 -12.30 4.38 11.81
CA LYS A 69 -12.52 4.86 13.18
C LYS A 69 -13.91 5.45 13.36
N GLN A 70 -14.38 6.23 12.38
CA GLN A 70 -15.69 6.88 12.43
C GLN A 70 -16.34 6.85 11.05
N CYS A 71 -17.64 6.63 11.03
CA CYS A 71 -18.50 6.80 9.87
C CYS A 71 -19.78 7.49 10.36
N VAL A 72 -19.87 8.80 10.16
CA VAL A 72 -21.03 9.61 10.55
C VAL A 72 -21.78 9.96 9.29
N PHE A 73 -23.07 9.61 9.24
CA PHE A 73 -23.95 9.87 8.11
C PHE A 73 -25.14 10.69 8.57
N ILE A 74 -25.43 11.77 7.85
CA ILE A 74 -26.53 12.69 8.11
C ILE A 74 -27.30 12.83 6.80
N GLU A 75 -28.60 12.59 6.82
CA GLU A 75 -29.45 12.79 5.65
C GLU A 75 -30.62 13.74 5.90
N ASN A 76 -31.04 14.41 4.84
CA ASN A 76 -32.27 15.17 4.77
C ASN A 76 -33.09 14.66 3.57
N THR A 77 -33.94 13.68 3.83
CA THR A 77 -34.76 13.00 2.83
C THR A 77 -35.68 13.96 2.08
N ASN A 78 -36.19 15.00 2.76
CA ASN A 78 -37.05 16.01 2.16
C ASN A 78 -36.30 16.84 1.10
N LYS A 79 -35.01 17.08 1.32
CA LYS A 79 -34.15 17.85 0.41
C LYS A 79 -33.31 17.01 -0.54
N ASN A 80 -33.46 15.68 -0.51
CA ASN A 80 -32.60 14.75 -1.26
C ASN A 80 -31.11 14.91 -0.95
N GLN A 81 -30.79 15.38 0.26
CA GLN A 81 -29.44 15.74 0.68
C GLN A 81 -28.86 14.70 1.62
N ALA A 82 -27.56 14.47 1.53
CA ALA A 82 -26.83 13.71 2.53
C ALA A 82 -25.40 14.23 2.68
N GLN A 83 -24.86 14.05 3.88
CA GLN A 83 -23.48 14.33 4.21
C GLN A 83 -22.90 13.15 4.98
N CYS A 84 -21.68 12.75 4.63
CA CYS A 84 -20.97 11.69 5.31
C CYS A 84 -19.54 12.11 5.66
N LEU A 85 -19.12 11.78 6.88
CA LEU A 85 -17.76 11.88 7.37
C LEU A 85 -17.23 10.46 7.60
N ILE A 86 -16.09 10.13 6.98
CA ILE A 86 -15.36 8.89 7.22
C ILE A 86 -13.97 9.22 7.74
N ASN A 87 -13.62 8.68 8.91
CA ASN A 87 -12.26 8.70 9.47
C ASN A 87 -11.63 7.32 9.31
N VAL A 88 -10.48 7.26 8.66
CA VAL A 88 -9.71 6.02 8.47
C VAL A 88 -8.32 6.16 9.04
N SER A 89 -7.79 5.05 9.52
CA SER A 89 -6.43 4.94 10.03
C SER A 89 -5.79 3.63 9.58
N GLY A 90 -4.46 3.58 9.56
CA GLY A 90 -3.67 2.38 9.29
C GLY A 90 -2.19 2.72 9.12
N ASP A 91 -1.38 1.77 8.68
CA ASP A 91 0.04 1.98 8.43
C ASP A 91 0.38 1.74 6.97
N ALA A 92 1.06 2.72 6.35
CA ALA A 92 1.60 2.60 5.00
C ALA A 92 2.94 1.86 5.05
N VAL A 93 3.08 0.81 4.23
CA VAL A 93 4.24 -0.09 4.29
C VAL A 93 4.67 -0.57 2.91
N ILE A 94 5.90 -1.07 2.84
CA ILE A 94 6.43 -1.85 1.71
C ILE A 94 6.49 -3.31 2.14
N PHE A 95 5.95 -4.19 1.30
CA PHE A 95 6.06 -5.63 1.43
C PHE A 95 6.84 -6.27 0.30
N THR A 96 7.51 -7.38 0.62
CA THR A 96 8.04 -8.35 -0.34
C THR A 96 7.40 -9.71 -0.08
N ARG A 97 7.05 -10.45 -1.14
CA ARG A 97 6.56 -11.85 -1.01
C ARG A 97 7.75 -12.78 -0.82
N GLU A 98 7.58 -13.81 0.02
CA GLU A 98 8.64 -14.78 0.32
C GLU A 98 9.11 -15.60 -0.90
N SER A 99 8.37 -15.59 -2.01
CA SER A 99 8.72 -16.30 -3.25
C SER A 99 9.76 -15.62 -4.16
N GLU A 100 10.21 -14.40 -3.85
CA GLU A 100 11.07 -13.60 -4.74
C GLU A 100 12.47 -13.29 -4.15
N THR A 101 12.78 -13.84 -2.97
CA THR A 101 13.98 -13.45 -2.18
C THR A 101 15.24 -14.29 -2.37
N ASP A 102 15.27 -15.28 -3.29
CA ASP A 102 16.42 -16.21 -3.42
C ASP A 102 17.40 -15.94 -4.59
N VAL A 103 17.27 -14.85 -5.37
CA VAL A 103 18.06 -14.72 -6.63
C VAL A 103 19.10 -13.59 -6.69
N THR A 104 19.18 -12.65 -5.74
CA THR A 104 20.04 -11.45 -5.94
C THR A 104 20.98 -11.11 -4.78
N SER A 105 21.80 -12.06 -4.30
CA SER A 105 22.98 -11.73 -3.47
C SER A 105 24.24 -12.56 -3.72
N ALA A 106 24.27 -13.43 -4.73
CA ALA A 106 25.46 -14.23 -5.08
C ALA A 106 26.08 -13.80 -6.43
N ALA A 107 26.58 -12.56 -6.50
CA ALA A 107 27.60 -12.19 -7.48
C ALA A 107 28.85 -11.76 -6.72
N ALA A 108 29.54 -12.78 -6.19
CA ALA A 108 30.86 -12.66 -5.61
C ALA A 108 31.89 -12.35 -6.72
N ALA A 109 32.76 -11.39 -6.43
CA ALA A 109 33.90 -10.99 -7.24
C ALA A 109 34.81 -12.19 -7.59
N PRO A 110 35.38 -12.29 -8.81
CA PRO A 110 36.45 -13.23 -9.07
C PRO A 110 37.75 -12.71 -8.43
N GLN A 111 38.15 -13.32 -7.31
CA GLN A 111 39.52 -13.26 -6.80
C GLN A 111 40.44 -14.00 -7.78
N GLN A 112 41.36 -13.29 -8.42
CA GLN A 112 42.50 -13.88 -9.11
C GLN A 112 43.64 -14.10 -8.10
N GLN A 113 44.03 -15.34 -7.88
CA GLN A 113 45.26 -15.73 -7.19
C GLN A 113 46.06 -16.75 -8.03
N PRO A 114 47.39 -16.82 -7.83
CA PRO A 114 48.36 -16.95 -8.90
C PRO A 114 48.74 -18.41 -9.17
N CYS A 115 48.92 -18.77 -10.44
CA CYS A 115 49.56 -20.02 -10.84
C CYS A 115 50.97 -19.69 -11.36
N GLY A 116 52.00 -20.03 -10.59
CA GLY A 116 53.38 -20.03 -11.05
C GLY A 116 53.81 -21.45 -11.37
N GLN A 117 54.53 -21.64 -12.48
CA GLN A 117 55.88 -22.24 -12.52
C GLN A 117 56.39 -22.43 -13.96
N ASN A 118 57.60 -21.90 -14.19
CA ASN A 118 58.71 -22.32 -15.06
C ASN A 118 58.45 -23.08 -16.37
N CYS A 119 58.94 -22.51 -17.47
CA CYS A 119 59.73 -23.23 -18.47
C CYS A 119 60.88 -22.33 -18.97
N ALA A 120 62.10 -22.77 -18.73
CA ALA A 120 63.33 -22.26 -19.32
C ALA A 120 63.48 -22.74 -20.78
N GLY A 121 64.16 -21.97 -21.62
CA GLY A 121 64.54 -22.41 -22.98
C GLY A 121 65.25 -21.30 -23.77
N GLU A 122 66.57 -21.46 -23.89
CA GLU A 122 67.55 -20.63 -24.61
C GLU A 122 67.33 -20.52 -26.13
N GLY A 123 67.86 -19.42 -26.70
CA GLY A 123 68.78 -19.45 -27.84
C GLY A 123 68.21 -19.49 -29.27
N THR A 124 68.21 -18.36 -29.98
CA THR A 124 69.24 -17.99 -30.98
C THR A 124 68.96 -16.59 -31.53
#